data_AF-H2YEC1-F1
#
_entry.id   AF-H2YEC1-F1
#
_cell.length_a   1.000
_cell.length_b   1.000
_cell.length_c   1.000
_cell.angle_alpha   90.00
_cell.angle_beta   90.00
_cell.angle_gamma   90.00
#
_symmetry.space_group_name_H-M   'P 1'
#
loop_
_entity.id
_entity.type
_entity.pdbx_description
1 polymer ?
#
loop_
_entity_poly.entity_id
_entity_poly.type
_entity_poly.pdbx_seq_one_letter_code
_entity_poly.pdbx_strand_id
1 'polypeptide(L)'
;MGQQDVLEEIFKLQNFKNQFLPNALRTFFNAVDSPTTQSDYLVVLIEKFSTQFCADNPNLELEPDVVGILCYSLLLLSVDLASPHVKNKMSKREFIRNIRRAVDTDNHRRRPPIDRDFVGHLYDNVYLIGHVAPQRWNDNATASAHM
;
A
#
# COMPACT_ATOMS: atom_id res chain seq x y z
N MET A 1 24.08 -13.19 -3.89
CA MET A 1 22.63 -13.00 -4.08
C MET A 1 22.36 -11.51 -4.06
N GLY A 2 21.82 -10.97 -5.15
CA GLY A 2 21.47 -9.55 -5.22
C GLY A 2 20.21 -9.26 -4.40
N GLN A 3 19.97 -7.98 -4.06
CA GLN A 3 18.74 -7.56 -3.37
C GLN A 3 17.46 -7.96 -4.14
N GLN A 4 17.55 -8.09 -5.47
CA GLN A 4 16.45 -8.57 -6.31
C GLN A 4 16.13 -10.06 -6.10
N ASP A 5 17.14 -10.92 -5.90
CA ASP A 5 16.96 -12.36 -5.69
C ASP A 5 16.22 -12.64 -4.37
N VAL A 6 16.60 -11.91 -3.31
CA VAL A 6 15.98 -12.02 -1.98
C VAL A 6 14.53 -11.55 -2.01
N LEU A 7 14.25 -10.45 -2.72
CA LEU A 7 12.89 -9.95 -2.87
C LEU A 7 11.99 -10.96 -3.59
N GLU A 8 12.52 -11.63 -4.62
CA GLU A 8 11.77 -12.68 -5.32
C GLU A 8 11.54 -13.93 -4.45
N GLU A 9 12.49 -14.32 -3.61
CA GLU A 9 12.27 -15.39 -2.64
C GLU A 9 11.21 -15.03 -1.59
N ILE A 10 11.21 -13.79 -1.09
CA ILE A 10 10.17 -13.31 -0.17
C ILE A 10 8.79 -13.41 -0.84
N PHE A 11 8.66 -12.94 -2.09
CA PHE A 11 7.41 -13.03 -2.84
C PHE A 11 6.95 -14.46 -3.11
N LYS A 12 7.87 -15.38 -3.42
CA LYS A 12 7.55 -16.81 -3.61
C LYS A 12 6.98 -17.46 -2.36
N LEU A 13 7.29 -16.93 -1.17
CA LEU A 13 6.79 -17.43 0.10
C LEU A 13 5.49 -16.77 0.55
N GLN A 14 5.08 -15.65 -0.07
CA GLN A 14 3.83 -14.97 0.25
C GLN A 14 2.70 -15.46 -0.65
N ASN A 15 1.57 -15.82 -0.03
CA ASN A 15 0.32 -16.13 -0.73
C ASN A 15 -0.75 -15.10 -0.33
N PHE A 16 -1.12 -14.22 -1.26
CA PHE A 16 -2.09 -13.16 -1.00
C PHE A 16 -3.54 -13.54 -1.36
N LYS A 17 -3.80 -14.80 -1.71
CA LYS A 17 -5.14 -15.28 -2.06
C LYS A 17 -6.15 -15.00 -0.94
N ASN A 18 -7.29 -14.42 -1.31
CA ASN A 18 -8.38 -14.05 -0.42
C ASN A 18 -8.00 -13.10 0.72
N GLN A 19 -6.82 -12.46 0.65
CA GLN A 19 -6.43 -11.48 1.65
C GLN A 19 -7.00 -10.12 1.31
N PHE A 20 -7.46 -9.39 2.34
CA PHE A 20 -7.84 -8.01 2.17
C PHE A 20 -6.60 -7.13 1.97
N LEU A 21 -6.63 -6.26 0.97
CA LEU A 21 -5.44 -5.52 0.49
C LEU A 21 -4.59 -4.86 1.60
N PRO A 22 -5.17 -4.11 2.57
CA PRO A 22 -4.37 -3.49 3.63
C PRO A 22 -3.70 -4.52 4.56
N ASN A 23 -4.31 -5.69 4.75
CA ASN A 23 -3.72 -6.76 5.57
C ASN A 23 -2.58 -7.43 4.84
N ALA A 24 -2.76 -7.75 3.55
CA ALA A 24 -1.71 -8.28 2.68
C ALA A 24 -0.50 -7.33 2.63
N LEU A 25 -0.75 -6.03 2.50
CA LEU A 25 0.29 -5.01 2.43
C LEU A 25 1.08 -4.89 3.75
N ARG A 26 0.41 -4.98 4.91
CA ARG A 26 1.10 -5.05 6.22
C ARG A 26 1.96 -6.30 6.36
N THR A 27 1.45 -7.47 5.96
CA THR A 27 2.22 -8.72 5.99
C THR A 27 3.47 -8.60 5.11
N PHE A 28 3.31 -8.07 3.90
CA PHE A 28 4.40 -7.85 2.98
C PHE A 28 5.46 -6.89 3.53
N PHE A 29 5.07 -5.71 4.03
CA PHE A 29 6.03 -4.76 4.60
C PHE A 29 6.69 -5.26 5.90
N ASN A 30 6.04 -6.17 6.64
CA ASN A 30 6.67 -6.86 7.75
C ASN A 30 7.70 -7.91 7.33
N ALA A 31 7.69 -8.37 6.08
CA ALA A 31 8.64 -9.34 5.55
C ALA A 31 9.85 -8.69 4.86
N VAL A 32 9.79 -7.40 4.53
CA VAL A 32 10.87 -6.67 3.85
C VAL A 32 11.52 -5.63 4.77
N ASP A 33 12.77 -5.31 4.45
CA ASP A 33 13.52 -4.26 5.13
C ASP A 33 13.02 -2.87 4.74
N SER A 34 13.25 -1.91 5.64
CA SER A 34 12.87 -0.53 5.41
C SER A 34 13.58 0.04 4.18
N PRO A 35 12.90 0.76 3.28
CA PRO A 35 13.55 1.55 2.24
C PRO A 35 14.26 2.74 2.91
N THR A 36 15.45 2.56 3.48
CA THR A 36 16.09 3.59 4.33
C THR A 36 16.66 4.79 3.57
N THR A 37 16.71 4.80 2.24
CA THR A 37 17.27 5.96 1.48
C THR A 37 16.80 6.13 0.04
N GLN A 38 16.00 5.22 -0.53
CA GLN A 38 15.65 5.26 -1.96
C GLN A 38 14.14 5.21 -2.15
N SER A 39 13.54 6.35 -2.53
CA SER A 39 12.15 6.43 -3.01
C SER A 39 11.87 5.36 -4.05
N ASP A 40 12.86 5.11 -4.90
CA ASP A 40 12.79 4.20 -6.03
C ASP A 40 12.63 2.74 -5.58
N TYR A 41 13.17 2.37 -4.40
CA TYR A 41 13.00 1.03 -3.85
C TYR A 41 11.56 0.78 -3.36
N LEU A 42 10.93 1.78 -2.73
CA LEU A 42 9.52 1.68 -2.35
C LEU A 42 8.62 1.51 -3.58
N VAL A 43 8.94 2.21 -4.68
CA VAL A 43 8.23 2.05 -5.96
C VAL A 43 8.32 0.61 -6.44
N VAL A 44 9.53 0.04 -6.50
CA VAL A 44 9.75 -1.35 -6.92
C VAL A 44 9.01 -2.36 -6.03
N LEU A 45 9.03 -2.15 -4.70
CA LEU A 45 8.30 -3.00 -3.76
C LEU A 45 6.79 -2.98 -4.03
N ILE A 46 6.21 -1.80 -4.23
CA ILE A 46 4.78 -1.63 -4.51
C ILE A 46 4.41 -2.19 -5.89
N GLU A 47 5.23 -1.99 -6.92
CA GLU A 47 5.00 -2.53 -8.26
C GLU A 47 4.99 -4.07 -8.26
N LYS A 48 6.00 -4.69 -7.63
CA LYS A 48 6.05 -6.16 -7.49
C LYS A 48 4.87 -6.68 -6.66
N PHE A 49 4.55 -6.00 -5.56
CA PHE A 49 3.40 -6.37 -4.72
C PHE A 49 2.08 -6.31 -5.48
N SER A 50 1.85 -5.22 -6.20
CA SER A 50 0.61 -4.99 -6.93
C SER A 50 0.40 -6.03 -8.03
N THR A 51 1.49 -6.37 -8.74
CA THR A 51 1.47 -7.42 -9.77
C THR A 51 1.11 -8.78 -9.17
N GLN A 52 1.77 -9.18 -8.08
CA GLN A 52 1.50 -10.47 -7.43
C GLN A 52 0.11 -10.52 -6.80
N PHE A 53 -0.33 -9.44 -6.14
CA PHE A 53 -1.64 -9.38 -5.50
C PHE A 53 -2.78 -9.56 -6.51
N CYS A 54 -2.68 -8.93 -7.69
CA CYS A 54 -3.63 -9.13 -8.79
C CYS A 54 -3.60 -10.57 -9.31
N ALA A 55 -2.41 -11.16 -9.49
CA ALA A 55 -2.28 -12.55 -9.96
C ALA A 55 -2.88 -13.57 -8.98
N ASP A 56 -2.76 -13.31 -7.67
CA ASP A 56 -3.34 -14.14 -6.62
C ASP A 56 -4.85 -13.93 -6.46
N ASN A 57 -5.39 -12.77 -6.85
CA ASN A 57 -6.79 -12.39 -6.64
C ASN A 57 -7.47 -11.94 -7.97
N PRO A 58 -7.52 -12.81 -9.00
CA PRO A 58 -8.07 -12.44 -10.31
C PRO A 58 -9.55 -12.05 -10.26
N ASN A 59 -10.28 -12.55 -9.26
CA ASN A 59 -11.70 -12.24 -9.03
C ASN A 59 -11.98 -10.80 -8.59
N LEU A 60 -10.95 -10.04 -8.19
CA LEU A 60 -11.11 -8.62 -7.86
C LEU A 60 -11.15 -7.73 -9.11
N GLU A 61 -10.73 -8.25 -10.27
CA GLU A 61 -10.69 -7.53 -11.55
C GLU A 61 -9.93 -6.19 -11.49
N LEU A 62 -9.00 -6.06 -10.53
CA LEU A 62 -8.14 -4.90 -10.37
C LEU A 62 -6.85 -5.05 -11.20
N GLU A 63 -6.37 -3.93 -11.73
CA GLU A 63 -5.07 -3.87 -12.40
C GLU A 63 -3.94 -3.56 -11.42
N PRO A 64 -2.70 -4.02 -11.72
CA PRO A 64 -1.53 -3.68 -10.91
C PRO A 64 -1.36 -2.18 -10.69
N ASP A 65 -1.59 -1.34 -11.72
CA ASP A 65 -1.50 0.12 -11.60
C ASP A 65 -2.51 0.69 -10.58
N VAL A 66 -3.74 0.17 -10.62
CA VAL A 66 -4.81 0.56 -9.68
C VAL A 66 -4.44 0.10 -8.26
N VAL A 67 -3.95 -1.13 -8.10
CA VAL A 67 -3.50 -1.64 -6.79
C VAL A 67 -2.32 -0.84 -6.26
N GLY A 68 -1.39 -0.41 -7.12
CA GLY A 68 -0.28 0.47 -6.76
C GLY A 68 -0.76 1.81 -6.20
N ILE A 69 -1.72 2.46 -6.88
CA ILE A 69 -2.36 3.69 -6.40
C ILE A 69 -3.02 3.47 -5.03
N LEU A 70 -3.73 2.36 -4.84
CA LEU A 70 -4.35 2.01 -3.57
C LEU A 70 -3.29 1.83 -2.47
N CYS A 71 -2.20 1.09 -2.74
CA CYS A 71 -1.12 0.87 -1.79
C CYS A 71 -0.48 2.19 -1.31
N TYR A 72 -0.13 3.09 -2.23
CA TYR A 72 0.38 4.41 -1.86
C TYR A 72 -0.62 5.21 -1.03
N SER A 73 -1.88 5.20 -1.44
CA SER A 73 -2.93 5.93 -0.75
C SER A 73 -3.16 5.40 0.67
N LEU A 74 -3.01 4.09 0.90
CA LEU A 74 -3.10 3.47 2.21
C LEU A 74 -1.92 3.84 3.11
N LEU A 75 -0.71 3.88 2.55
CA LEU A 75 0.47 4.39 3.25
C LEU A 75 0.26 5.83 3.71
N LEU A 76 -0.12 6.72 2.79
CA LEU A 76 -0.38 8.13 3.08
C LEU A 76 -1.52 8.32 4.09
N LEU A 77 -2.61 7.57 3.96
CA LEU A 77 -3.71 7.59 4.92
C LEU A 77 -3.22 7.18 6.32
N SER A 78 -2.40 6.13 6.41
CA SER A 78 -1.91 5.66 7.70
C SER A 78 -1.02 6.69 8.41
N VAL A 79 -0.20 7.43 7.64
CA VAL A 79 0.62 8.54 8.15
C VAL A 79 -0.25 9.71 8.60
N ASP A 80 -1.24 10.09 7.79
CA ASP A 80 -2.20 11.15 8.12
C ASP A 80 -2.93 10.86 9.44
N LEU A 81 -3.50 9.65 9.57
CA LEU A 81 -4.26 9.24 10.76
C LEU A 81 -3.38 9.19 12.02
N ALA A 82 -2.15 8.71 11.92
CA ALA A 82 -1.26 8.56 13.07
C ALA A 82 -0.55 9.86 13.49
N SER A 83 -0.33 10.82 12.59
CA SER A 83 0.50 11.99 12.87
C SER A 83 -0.16 12.96 13.87
N PRO A 84 0.43 13.23 15.05
CA PRO A 84 -0.16 14.16 16.03
C PRO A 84 -0.22 15.60 15.51
N HIS A 85 0.54 15.92 14.47
CA HIS A 85 0.58 17.26 13.85
C HIS A 85 -0.59 17.52 12.90
N VAL A 86 -1.27 16.46 12.43
CA VAL A 86 -2.45 16.59 11.57
C VAL A 86 -3.69 16.76 12.45
N LYS A 87 -4.19 18.00 12.54
CA LYS A 87 -5.39 18.34 13.32
C LYS A 87 -6.68 17.85 12.64
N ASN A 88 -6.76 18.02 11.32
CA ASN A 88 -7.89 17.60 10.51
C ASN A 88 -7.50 16.35 9.73
N LYS A 89 -7.84 15.18 10.28
CA LYS A 89 -7.58 13.88 9.65
C LYS A 89 -8.40 13.72 8.38
N MET A 90 -7.85 13.03 7.39
CA MET A 90 -8.57 12.67 6.18
C MET A 90 -9.82 11.86 6.55
N SER A 91 -10.99 12.36 6.21
CA SER A 91 -12.24 11.64 6.42
C SER A 91 -12.40 10.50 5.42
N LYS A 92 -13.19 9.48 5.78
CA LYS A 92 -13.57 8.39 4.87
C LYS A 92 -14.12 8.89 3.53
N ARG A 93 -14.95 9.93 3.57
CA ARG A 93 -15.55 10.56 2.38
C ARG A 93 -14.49 11.20 1.49
N GLU A 94 -13.50 11.88 2.09
CA GLU A 94 -12.38 12.46 1.33
C GLU A 94 -11.50 11.39 0.72
N PHE A 95 -11.17 10.34 1.48
CA PHE A 95 -10.39 9.21 0.98
C PHE A 95 -11.05 8.57 -0.24
N ILE A 96 -12.34 8.20 -0.15
CA ILE A 96 -13.11 7.62 -1.28
C ILE A 96 -13.08 8.54 -2.51
N ARG A 97 -13.26 9.86 -2.31
CA ARG A 97 -13.22 10.84 -3.40
C ARG A 97 -11.82 10.92 -4.03
N ASN A 98 -10.77 10.91 -3.22
CA ASN A 98 -9.39 11.03 -3.68
C ASN A 98 -8.97 9.80 -4.48
N ILE A 99 -9.28 8.58 -4.00
CA ILE A 99 -9.01 7.33 -4.73
C ILE A 99 -9.67 7.34 -6.09
N ARG A 100 -10.98 7.62 -6.14
CA ARG A 100 -11.72 7.63 -7.41
C ARG A 100 -11.11 8.59 -8.43
N ARG A 101 -10.74 9.80 -8.01
CA ARG A 101 -10.06 10.75 -8.89
C ARG A 101 -8.71 10.26 -9.40
N ALA A 102 -7.95 9.55 -8.56
CA ALA A 102 -6.64 9.03 -8.92
C ALA A 102 -6.75 7.85 -9.91
N VAL A 103 -7.75 6.98 -9.73
CA VAL A 103 -7.95 5.82 -10.60
C VAL A 103 -8.72 6.16 -11.87
N ASP A 104 -9.61 7.16 -11.88
CA ASP A 104 -10.45 7.53 -13.03
C ASP A 104 -9.71 8.43 -14.07
N THR A 105 -8.37 8.40 -14.11
CA THR A 105 -7.56 9.16 -15.10
C THR A 105 -7.73 8.60 -16.52
N ASP A 106 -7.34 9.37 -17.56
CA ASP A 106 -7.61 9.02 -18.98
C ASP A 106 -7.19 7.59 -19.36
N ASN A 107 -6.14 7.05 -18.73
CA ASN A 107 -5.65 5.70 -18.96
C ASN A 107 -6.63 4.60 -18.51
N HIS A 108 -7.53 4.88 -17.56
CA HIS A 108 -8.46 3.90 -17.00
C HIS A 108 -9.94 4.20 -17.31
N ARG A 109 -10.26 5.25 -18.08
CA ARG A 109 -11.64 5.68 -18.39
C ARG A 109 -12.54 4.65 -19.10
N ARG A 110 -11.97 3.57 -19.63
CA ARG A 110 -12.73 2.48 -20.28
C ARG A 110 -13.33 1.47 -19.29
N ARG A 111 -13.13 1.65 -17.98
CA ARG A 111 -13.53 0.72 -16.93
C ARG A 111 -14.69 1.25 -16.11
N PRO A 112 -15.48 0.36 -15.47
CA PRO A 112 -16.40 0.79 -14.43
C PRO A 112 -15.62 1.48 -13.32
N PRO A 113 -16.16 2.55 -12.72
CA PRO A 113 -15.50 3.22 -11.60
C PRO A 113 -15.33 2.26 -10.42
N ILE A 114 -14.21 2.40 -9.71
CA ILE A 114 -13.96 1.57 -8.52
C ILE A 114 -15.09 1.69 -7.49
N ASP A 115 -15.48 0.55 -6.92
CA ASP A 115 -16.58 0.47 -5.97
C ASP A 115 -16.32 1.30 -4.70
N ARG A 116 -17.34 2.05 -4.27
CA ARG A 116 -17.19 3.01 -3.16
C ARG A 116 -17.14 2.31 -1.82
N ASP A 117 -17.89 1.22 -1.67
CA ASP A 117 -17.95 0.46 -0.43
C ASP A 117 -16.64 -0.29 -0.21
N PHE A 118 -16.09 -0.90 -1.27
CA PHE A 118 -14.74 -1.47 -1.26
C PHE A 118 -13.69 -0.46 -0.78
N VAL A 119 -13.62 0.73 -1.39
CA VAL A 119 -12.67 1.78 -0.98
C VAL A 119 -12.95 2.26 0.45
N GLY A 120 -14.23 2.31 0.84
CA GLY A 120 -14.62 2.60 2.21
C GLY A 120 -14.10 1.59 3.22
N HIS A 121 -14.15 0.30 2.91
CA HIS A 121 -13.63 -0.76 3.76
C HIS A 121 -12.10 -0.70 3.89
N LEU A 122 -11.40 -0.25 2.85
CA LEU A 122 -9.95 -0.02 2.94
C LEU A 122 -9.64 1.05 4.00
N TYR A 123 -10.39 2.15 4.00
CA TYR A 123 -10.28 3.20 5.01
C TYR A 123 -10.55 2.67 6.41
N ASP A 124 -11.68 1.97 6.60
CA ASP A 124 -12.09 1.46 7.92
C ASP A 124 -11.01 0.55 8.51
N ASN A 125 -10.39 -0.29 7.68
CA ASN A 125 -9.32 -1.16 8.11
C ASN A 125 -8.07 -0.40 8.58
N VAL A 126 -7.65 0.65 7.86
CA VAL A 126 -6.51 1.47 8.30
C VAL A 126 -6.86 2.26 9.56
N TYR A 127 -8.09 2.77 9.67
CA TYR A 127 -8.57 3.48 10.84
C TYR A 127 -8.59 2.60 12.10
N LEU A 128 -9.02 1.33 11.97
CA LEU A 128 -9.16 0.40 13.10
C LEU A 128 -7.83 -0.27 13.49
N ILE A 129 -6.99 -0.64 12.53
CA ILE A 129 -5.76 -1.42 12.78
C ILE A 129 -4.53 -0.51 12.91
N GLY A 130 -4.54 0.67 12.30
CA GLY A 130 -3.42 1.62 12.32
C GLY A 130 -2.42 1.39 11.18
N HIS A 131 -1.16 1.76 11.45
CA HIS A 131 -0.09 1.90 10.45
C HIS A 131 0.02 0.71 9.48
N VAL A 132 0.27 1.04 8.21
CA VAL A 132 0.45 0.06 7.14
C VAL A 132 1.93 -0.37 7.02
N ALA A 133 2.86 0.56 7.19
CA ALA A 133 4.29 0.26 7.33
C ALA A 133 4.63 -0.07 8.79
N PRO A 134 5.56 -1.01 9.06
CA PRO A 134 5.95 -1.35 10.42
C PRO A 134 6.74 -0.21 11.09
N GLN A 135 6.54 -0.02 12.40
CA GLN A 135 7.18 1.07 13.16
C GLN A 135 8.71 1.06 13.06
N ARG A 136 9.33 -0.12 12.96
CA ARG A 136 10.78 -0.28 12.80
C ARG A 136 11.37 0.45 11.58
N TRP A 137 10.55 0.76 10.57
CA TRP A 137 10.98 1.56 9.43
C TRP A 137 11.27 3.02 9.82
N ASN A 138 10.62 3.53 10.86
CA ASN A 138 10.92 4.86 11.42
C ASN A 138 12.21 4.84 12.25
N ASP A 139 12.42 3.78 13.04
CA ASP A 139 13.58 3.68 13.95
C ASP A 139 14.92 3.63 13.17
N ASN A 140 14.93 2.92 12.03
CA ASN A 140 16.10 2.81 11.16
C ASN A 140 16.47 4.14 10.48
N ALA A 141 15.52 5.05 10.24
CA ALA A 141 15.80 6.38 9.69
C ALA A 141 16.54 7.27 10.70
N THR A 142 16.24 7.12 12.00
CA THR A 142 16.92 7.82 13.09
C THR A 142 18.31 7.26 13.39
N ALA A 143 18.53 5.95 13.24
CA ALA A 143 19.82 5.32 13.50
C ALA A 143 20.92 5.72 12.49
N SER A 144 20.57 5.95 11.23
CA SER A 144 21.53 6.40 10.20
C SER A 144 21.89 7.89 10.26
N ALA A 145 21.16 8.71 11.03
CA ALA A 145 21.47 10.14 11.18
C ALA A 145 22.53 10.43 12.27
N HIS A 146 22.98 9.41 12.99
CA HIS A 146 23.93 9.52 14.12
C HIS A 146 25.27 8.79 13.88
N MET A 147 25.60 8.42 12.64
CA MET A 147 26.92 7.90 12.26
C MET A 147 27.60 8.78 11.21
#